data_AF-A0A9N9JGG3-F1
#
_entry.id   AF-A0A9N9JGG3-F1
#
_cell.length_a   1.000
_cell.length_b   1.000
_cell.length_c   1.000
_cell.angle_alpha   90.00
_cell.angle_beta   90.00
_cell.angle_gamma   90.00
#
_symmetry.space_group_name_H-M   'P 1'
#
loop_
_entity.id
_entity.type
_entity.pdbx_description
1 polymer ?
#
loop_
_entity_poly.entity_id
_entity_poly.type
_entity_poly.pdbx_seq_one_letter_code
_entity_poly.pdbx_strand_id
1 'polypeptide(L)'
;MIHEIHNLKYPPRLLYRFQIVVEVINNVKKFKEFIYSINNLYHVPSRRKLSYNVLDEVHMNIQIFINKFLYKSLWITIATDGWTNIRQDYLVNFMAI
;
A
#
# COMPACT_ATOMS: atom_id res chain seq x y z
N MET A 1 -23.44 -19.71 -0.10
CA MET A 1 -23.91 -18.30 -0.11
C MET A 1 -22.78 -17.44 -0.66
N ILE A 2 -22.44 -17.66 -1.94
CA ILE A 2 -21.44 -16.91 -2.71
C ILE A 2 -22.21 -16.41 -3.93
N HIS A 3 -23.00 -15.37 -3.73
CA HIS A 3 -23.69 -14.67 -4.79
C HIS A 3 -23.85 -13.24 -4.30
N GLU A 4 -22.90 -12.37 -4.68
CA GLU A 4 -23.07 -10.92 -4.90
C GLU A 4 -21.72 -10.20 -5.07
N ILE A 5 -20.92 -10.59 -6.07
CA ILE A 5 -19.81 -9.74 -6.59
C ILE A 5 -19.96 -9.53 -8.10
N HIS A 6 -21.19 -9.53 -8.61
CA HIS A 6 -21.45 -9.29 -10.04
C HIS A 6 -21.95 -7.88 -10.39
N ASN A 7 -22.13 -6.99 -9.40
CA ASN A 7 -22.73 -5.67 -9.63
C ASN A 7 -21.87 -4.45 -9.31
N LEU A 8 -20.56 -4.61 -9.10
CA LEU A 8 -19.67 -3.45 -9.11
C LEU A 8 -19.22 -3.19 -10.56
N LYS A 9 -19.94 -2.28 -11.23
CA LYS A 9 -19.55 -1.66 -12.52
C LYS A 9 -18.27 -0.85 -12.33
N TYR A 10 -17.12 -1.50 -12.14
CA TYR A 10 -15.84 -0.85 -12.36
C TYR A 10 -15.58 -0.81 -13.87
N PRO A 11 -15.20 0.34 -14.45
CA PRO A 11 -14.85 0.40 -15.86
C PRO A 11 -13.71 -0.59 -16.13
N PRO A 12 -13.77 -1.38 -17.23
CA PRO A 12 -12.77 -2.42 -17.53
C PRO A 12 -11.34 -1.92 -17.46
N ARG A 13 -11.11 -0.64 -17.80
CA ARG A 13 -9.79 0.02 -17.78
C ARG A 13 -9.15 0.09 -16.39
N LEU A 14 -9.93 0.15 -15.31
CA LEU A 14 -9.37 0.16 -13.95
C LEU A 14 -8.94 -1.25 -13.52
N LEU A 15 -9.72 -2.27 -13.85
CA LEU A 15 -9.38 -3.66 -13.59
C LEU A 15 -8.04 -4.05 -14.26
N TYR A 16 -7.84 -3.70 -15.54
CA TYR A 16 -6.58 -3.97 -16.23
C TYR A 16 -5.37 -3.23 -15.64
N ARG A 17 -5.56 -1.98 -15.17
CA ARG A 17 -4.47 -1.20 -14.58
C ARG A 17 -4.00 -1.78 -13.25
N PHE A 18 -4.89 -2.34 -12.44
CA PHE A 18 -4.55 -3.00 -11.17
C PHE A 18 -4.10 -4.45 -11.33
N GLN A 19 -4.63 -5.20 -12.30
CA GLN A 19 -4.20 -6.59 -12.55
C GLN A 19 -2.74 -6.67 -13.01
N ILE A 20 -2.33 -5.77 -13.90
CA ILE A 20 -0.93 -5.66 -14.34
C ILE A 20 -0.03 -5.34 -13.14
N VAL A 21 -0.47 -4.44 -12.25
CA VAL A 21 0.29 -4.07 -11.04
C VAL A 21 0.48 -5.26 -10.10
N VAL A 22 -0.57 -6.05 -9.84
CA VAL A 22 -0.47 -7.21 -8.95
C VAL A 22 0.37 -8.33 -9.57
N GLU A 23 0.20 -8.63 -10.86
CA GLU A 23 0.96 -9.70 -11.52
C GLU A 23 2.45 -9.36 -11.69
N VAL A 24 2.75 -8.09 -12.01
CA VAL A 24 4.13 -7.59 -12.11
C VAL A 24 4.78 -7.55 -10.72
N ILE A 25 4.09 -7.09 -9.67
CA ILE A 25 4.62 -7.05 -8.30
C ILE A 25 4.90 -8.45 -7.75
N ASN A 26 4.03 -9.42 -8.04
CA ASN A 26 4.19 -10.79 -7.53
C ASN A 26 5.30 -11.58 -8.25
N ASN A 27 5.80 -11.09 -9.39
CA ASN A 27 6.90 -11.70 -10.11
C ASN A 27 8.11 -10.76 -10.16
N VAL A 28 9.11 -11.04 -9.30
CA VAL A 28 10.32 -10.21 -9.13
C VAL A 28 11.05 -9.94 -10.45
N LYS A 29 11.03 -10.88 -11.40
CA LYS A 29 11.67 -10.70 -12.71
C LYS A 29 10.91 -9.69 -13.56
N LYS A 30 9.59 -9.88 -13.72
CA LYS A 30 8.71 -8.94 -14.44
C LYS A 30 8.73 -7.55 -13.81
N PHE A 31 8.77 -7.47 -12.48
CA PHE A 31 8.91 -6.21 -11.75
C PHE A 31 10.20 -5.47 -12.11
N LYS A 32 11.34 -6.16 -12.09
CA LYS A 32 12.62 -5.55 -12.46
C LYS A 32 12.63 -5.08 -13.92
N GLU A 33 12.15 -5.91 -14.84
CA GLU A 33 12.04 -5.57 -16.26
C GLU A 33 11.16 -4.32 -16.48
N PHE A 34 10.03 -4.24 -15.80
CA PHE A 34 9.16 -3.07 -15.81
C PHE A 34 9.87 -1.82 -15.29
N ILE A 35 10.54 -1.89 -14.13
CA ILE A 35 11.27 -0.75 -13.57
C ILE A 35 12.39 -0.28 -14.50
N TYR A 36 13.16 -1.21 -15.08
CA TYR A 36 14.21 -0.89 -16.05
C TYR A 36 13.67 -0.30 -17.36
N SER A 37 12.45 -0.67 -17.76
CA SER A 37 11.78 -0.07 -18.94
C SER A 37 11.40 1.40 -18.70
N ILE A 38 11.16 1.80 -17.46
CA ILE A 38 10.82 3.18 -17.09
C ILE A 38 12.08 4.01 -16.85
N ASN A 39 13.06 3.43 -16.14
CA ASN A 39 14.33 4.08 -15.85
C ASN A 39 15.46 3.05 -15.80
N ASN A 40 16.27 3.01 -16.85
CA ASN A 40 17.37 2.07 -16.98
C ASN A 40 18.52 2.30 -15.98
N LEU A 41 18.63 3.50 -15.39
CA LEU A 41 19.63 3.83 -14.38
C LEU A 41 19.19 3.46 -12.96
N TYR A 42 17.92 3.09 -12.76
CA TYR A 42 17.40 2.76 -11.45
C TYR A 42 17.76 1.31 -11.07
N HIS A 43 18.52 1.14 -9.99
CA HIS A 43 18.83 -0.17 -9.43
C HIS A 43 17.83 -0.55 -8.35
N VAL A 44 17.03 -1.58 -8.62
CA VAL A 44 16.06 -2.09 -7.64
C VAL A 44 16.81 -2.56 -6.38
N PRO A 45 16.54 -1.96 -5.21
CA PRO A 45 17.21 -2.33 -3.97
C PRO A 45 16.90 -3.78 -3.59
N SER A 46 17.85 -4.45 -2.93
CA SER A 46 17.61 -5.78 -2.40
C SER A 46 16.56 -5.74 -1.30
N ARG A 47 15.84 -6.86 -1.10
CA ARG A 47 14.86 -7.00 -0.01
C ARG A 47 15.45 -6.61 1.35
N ARG A 48 16.70 -7.03 1.61
CA ARG A 48 17.45 -6.65 2.81
C ARG A 48 17.58 -5.13 2.95
N LYS A 49 17.94 -4.43 1.87
CA LYS A 49 18.09 -2.97 1.88
C LYS A 49 16.75 -2.24 2.10
N LEU A 50 15.65 -2.77 1.55
CA LEU A 50 14.30 -2.26 1.81
C LEU A 50 13.87 -2.43 3.27
N SER A 51 14.14 -3.61 3.85
CA SER A 51 13.73 -3.94 5.23
C SER A 51 14.48 -3.15 6.28
N TYR A 52 15.78 -2.85 6.07
CA TYR A 52 16.60 -2.19 7.10
C TYR A 52 16.65 -0.67 7.01
N ASN A 53 16.59 -0.08 5.81
CA ASN A 53 16.83 1.37 5.67
C ASN A 53 15.57 2.13 5.23
N VAL A 54 14.77 1.54 4.34
CA VAL A 54 13.61 2.25 3.79
C VAL A 54 12.46 2.26 4.80
N LEU A 55 12.26 1.17 5.54
CA LEU A 55 11.15 1.08 6.48
C LEU A 55 11.27 2.10 7.61
N ASP A 56 12.45 2.19 8.24
CA ASP A 56 12.69 3.07 9.38
C ASP A 56 12.66 4.55 8.98
N GLU A 57 13.30 4.90 7.86
CA GLU A 57 13.30 6.28 7.34
C GLU A 57 11.89 6.72 6.94
N VAL A 58 11.14 5.87 6.25
CA VAL A 58 9.74 6.14 5.89
C VAL A 58 8.87 6.26 7.14
N HIS A 59 9.06 5.40 8.13
CA HIS A 59 8.33 5.47 9.39
C HIS A 59 8.61 6.79 10.13
N MET A 60 9.88 7.18 10.26
CA MET A 60 10.25 8.47 10.88
C MET A 60 9.64 9.66 10.13
N ASN A 61 9.70 9.67 8.80
CA ASN A 61 9.14 10.75 8.00
C ASN A 61 7.62 10.85 8.15
N ILE A 62 6.92 9.72 8.16
CA ILE A 62 5.47 9.65 8.40
C ILE A 62 5.15 10.15 9.82
N GLN A 63 5.92 9.75 10.82
CA GLN A 63 5.70 10.19 12.20
C GLN A 63 5.89 11.70 12.35
N ILE A 64 6.91 12.28 11.73
CA ILE A 64 7.12 13.74 11.70
C ILE A 64 5.94 14.44 11.02
N PHE A 65 5.45 13.90 9.90
CA PHE A 65 4.29 14.44 9.19
C PHE A 65 3.02 14.41 10.06
N ILE A 66 2.71 13.26 10.68
CA ILE A 66 1.56 13.09 11.58
C ILE A 66 1.66 14.07 12.75
N ASN A 67 2.82 14.17 13.41
CA ASN A 67 3.00 15.10 14.53
C ASN A 67 2.75 16.56 14.12
N LYS A 68 3.22 16.97 12.93
CA LYS A 68 2.95 18.31 12.39
C LYS A 68 1.47 18.51 12.07
N PHE A 69 0.79 17.50 11.54
CA PHE A 69 -0.65 17.53 11.29
C PHE A 69 -1.41 17.72 12.61
N LEU A 70 -1.18 16.83 13.59
CA LEU A 70 -1.84 16.88 14.90
C LEU A 70 -1.63 18.22 15.63
N TYR A 71 -0.42 18.78 15.57
CA TYR A 71 -0.13 20.07 16.20
C TYR A 71 -0.88 21.25 15.56
N LYS A 72 -1.18 21.17 14.25
CA LYS A 72 -1.84 22.25 13.51
C LYS A 72 -3.36 22.11 13.48
N SER A 73 -3.87 20.91 13.73
CA SER A 73 -5.30 20.63 13.65
C SER A 73 -6.03 21.11 14.90
N LEU A 74 -7.02 21.99 14.71
CA LEU A 74 -7.93 22.44 15.77
C LEU A 74 -8.93 21.35 16.17
N TRP A 75 -9.23 20.45 15.23
CA TRP A 75 -10.15 19.33 15.39
C TRP A 75 -9.56 18.14 14.65
N ILE A 76 -9.69 16.95 15.23
CA ILE A 76 -9.20 15.70 14.65
C ILE A 76 -10.34 14.70 14.71
N THR A 77 -10.65 14.05 13.58
CA THR A 77 -11.54 12.91 13.56
C THR A 77 -10.72 11.64 13.49
N ILE A 78 -11.02 10.68 14.36
CA ILE A 78 -10.40 9.35 14.32
C ILE A 78 -11.45 8.38 13.78
N ALA A 79 -11.15 7.79 12.63
CA ALA A 79 -11.91 6.68 12.07
C ALA A 79 -11.20 5.37 12.40
N THR A 80 -11.98 4.36 12.79
CA THR A 80 -11.46 3.03 13.10
C THR A 80 -12.18 1.99 12.28
N ASP A 81 -11.43 1.02 11.78
CA ASP A 81 -11.95 -0.17 11.12
C ASP A 81 -11.29 -1.42 11.70
N GLY A 82 -12.07 -2.48 11.80
CA GLY A 82 -11.63 -3.75 12.36
C GLY A 82 -12.12 -4.91 11.53
N TRP A 83 -11.24 -5.88 11.29
CA TRP A 83 -11.61 -7.14 10.65
C TRP A 83 -10.79 -8.30 11.20
N THR A 84 -11.34 -9.50 11.09
CA THR A 84 -10.63 -10.73 11.39
C THR A 84 -10.05 -11.30 10.10
N ASN A 85 -8.76 -11.60 10.07
CA ASN A 85 -8.12 -12.17 8.88
C ASN A 85 -8.43 -13.67 8.72
N ILE A 86 -7.99 -14.27 7.62
CA ILE A 86 -8.18 -15.71 7.31
C ILE A 86 -7.51 -16.62 8.36
N ARG A 87 -6.52 -16.10 9.10
CA ARG A 87 -5.82 -16.80 10.20
C ARG A 87 -6.47 -16.59 11.57
N GLN A 88 -7.62 -15.93 11.62
CA GLN A 88 -8.35 -15.57 12.84
C GLN A 88 -7.64 -14.52 13.71
N ASP A 89 -6.65 -13.79 13.17
CA ASP A 89 -6.07 -12.65 13.86
C ASP A 89 -6.99 -11.44 13.74
N TYR A 90 -7.16 -10.70 14.84
CA TYR A 90 -7.85 -9.42 14.85
C TYR A 90 -6.93 -8.32 14.34
N LEU A 91 -7.36 -7.62 13.31
CA LEU A 91 -6.69 -6.44 12.77
C LEU A 91 -7.57 -5.23 13.00
N VAL A 92 -6.97 -4.16 13.50
CA VAL A 92 -7.63 -2.87 13.74
C VAL A 92 -6.75 -1.80 13.12
N ASN A 93 -7.31 -0.95 12.24
CA ASN A 93 -6.62 0.24 11.78
C ASN A 93 -7.27 1.50 12.35
N PHE A 94 -6.42 2.51 12.48
CA PHE A 94 -6.78 3.83 12.95
C PHE A 94 -6.35 4.83 11.88
N MET A 95 -7.27 5.70 11.48
CA MET A 95 -7.00 6.80 10.56
C MET A 95 -7.37 8.11 11.24
N ALA A 96 -6.46 9.07 11.23
CA ALA A 96 -6.73 10.43 11.64
C ALA A 96 -7.02 11.28 10.39
N ILE A 97 -8.17 11.97 10.38
CA ILE A 97 -8.66 12.84 9.31
C ILE A 97 -8.90 14.24 9.86
#